data_AF-A0A965JWM5-F1
#
_entry.id   AF-A0A965JWM5-F1
#
_cell.length_a   1.000
_cell.length_b   1.000
_cell.length_c   1.000
_cell.angle_alpha   90.00
_cell.angle_beta   90.00
_cell.angle_gamma   90.00
#
_symmetry.space_group_name_H-M   'P 1'
#
loop_
_entity.id
_entity.type
_entity.pdbx_description
1 polymer ?
#
loop_
_entity_poly.entity_id
_entity_poly.type
_entity_poly.pdbx_seq_one_letter_code
_entity_poly.pdbx_strand_id
1 'polypeptide(L)'
;MSEKSESKRIGAKQHKNSGRNTKKGDATWENFTVDFKEVGKSFTLNREVWAKCVTDAIRNNNDPAIVVVLGDSGVKVRLAIIELGLLEQLMGDGV
;
A
#
# COMPACT_ATOMS: atom_id res chain seq x y z
N MET A 1 -0.59 1.46 17.55
CA MET A 1 -1.47 1.19 16.40
C MET A 1 -0.53 0.66 15.32
N SER A 2 -0.78 -0.53 14.77
CA SER A 2 0.14 -1.23 13.86
C SER A 2 -0.45 -1.33 12.45
N GLU A 3 0.36 -1.66 11.44
CA GLU A 3 -0.08 -1.89 10.04
C GLU A 3 -1.31 -2.82 9.94
N LYS A 4 -1.44 -3.72 10.92
CA LYS A 4 -2.57 -4.63 11.12
C LYS A 4 -3.92 -3.91 11.37
N SER A 5 -3.90 -2.71 11.92
CA SER A 5 -5.11 -1.92 12.20
C SER A 5 -5.56 -1.09 10.99
N GLU A 6 -4.62 -0.62 10.16
CA GLU A 6 -4.92 0.15 8.95
C GLU A 6 -5.49 -0.73 7.83
N SER A 7 -4.90 -1.91 7.63
CA SER A 7 -5.45 -2.92 6.71
C SER A 7 -6.87 -3.36 7.10
N LYS A 8 -7.16 -3.54 8.41
CA LYS A 8 -8.52 -3.86 8.87
C LYS A 8 -9.52 -2.73 8.61
N ARG A 9 -9.07 -1.47 8.64
CA ARG A 9 -9.92 -0.28 8.45
C ARG A 9 -10.46 -0.16 7.04
N ILE A 10 -9.68 -0.55 6.03
CA ILE A 10 -10.09 -0.54 4.62
C ILE A 10 -10.70 -1.89 4.17
N GLY A 11 -10.81 -2.87 5.08
CA GLY A 11 -11.31 -4.22 4.74
C GLY A 11 -10.29 -5.09 3.99
N ALA A 12 -9.00 -4.73 4.02
CA ALA A 12 -7.95 -5.47 3.33
C ALA A 12 -7.67 -6.85 3.97
N LYS A 13 -7.38 -7.83 3.13
CA LYS A 13 -6.96 -9.18 3.54
C LYS A 13 -5.46 -9.21 3.82
N GLN A 14 -5.10 -9.28 5.11
CA GLN A 14 -3.71 -9.31 5.56
C GLN A 14 -2.97 -10.55 5.08
N HIS A 15 -1.70 -10.35 4.72
CA HIS A 15 -0.78 -11.44 4.43
C HIS A 15 0.04 -11.78 5.69
N LYS A 16 0.22 -13.07 5.98
CA LYS A 16 1.12 -13.49 7.06
C LYS A 16 2.56 -13.23 6.61
N ASN A 17 3.26 -12.30 7.26
CA ASN A 17 4.65 -12.00 6.96
C ASN A 17 5.59 -12.98 7.70
N SER A 18 5.58 -14.25 7.29
CA SER A 18 6.60 -15.24 7.67
C SER A 18 7.36 -15.55 6.39
N GLY A 19 8.67 -15.30 6.33
CA GLY A 19 9.49 -15.22 5.10
C GLY A 19 9.38 -16.35 4.05
N ARG A 20 8.61 -17.42 4.30
CA ARG A 20 8.30 -18.56 3.42
C ARG A 20 6.89 -18.55 2.79
N ASN A 21 6.08 -17.50 2.93
CA ASN A 21 4.74 -17.48 2.31
C ASN A 21 4.75 -17.11 0.82
N THR A 22 3.80 -17.70 0.11
CA THR A 22 3.55 -17.54 -1.34
C THR A 22 3.05 -16.15 -1.72
N LYS A 23 2.38 -15.43 -0.80
CA LYS A 23 1.93 -14.05 -0.99
C LYS A 23 2.84 -13.06 -0.26
N LYS A 24 3.26 -12.00 -0.95
CA LYS A 24 4.17 -10.93 -0.44
C LYS A 24 3.41 -9.60 -0.26
N GLY A 25 4.02 -8.59 0.37
CA GLY A 25 3.33 -7.36 0.82
C GLY A 25 2.52 -7.54 2.11
N ASP A 26 1.96 -6.45 2.65
CA ASP A 26 1.28 -6.45 3.96
C ASP A 26 -0.18 -6.91 3.86
N ALA A 27 -0.88 -6.52 2.80
CA ALA A 27 -2.25 -6.94 2.56
C ALA A 27 -2.62 -6.94 1.07
N THR A 28 -3.68 -7.65 0.73
CA THR A 28 -4.44 -7.42 -0.52
C THR A 28 -5.66 -6.57 -0.21
N TRP A 29 -5.89 -5.52 -0.98
CA TRP A 29 -7.10 -4.70 -0.92
C TRP A 29 -7.66 -4.53 -2.33
N GLU A 30 -8.83 -5.11 -2.62
CA GLU A 30 -9.34 -5.22 -3.99
C GLU A 30 -8.29 -5.85 -4.94
N ASN A 31 -7.97 -5.19 -6.05
CA ASN A 31 -6.93 -5.55 -7.01
C ASN A 31 -5.52 -5.13 -6.57
N PHE A 32 -5.34 -4.51 -5.40
CA PHE A 32 -4.05 -3.99 -4.95
C PHE A 32 -3.31 -4.95 -4.03
N THR A 33 -1.99 -5.02 -4.20
CA THR A 33 -1.08 -5.40 -3.13
C THR A 33 -0.63 -4.13 -2.42
N VAL A 34 -1.00 -4.02 -1.15
CA VAL A 34 -0.78 -2.83 -0.34
C VAL A 34 0.35 -3.06 0.64
N ASP A 35 1.32 -2.14 0.62
CA ASP A 35 2.35 -2.00 1.64
C ASP A 35 2.01 -0.76 2.51
N PHE A 36 1.97 -0.92 3.82
CA PHE A 36 1.63 0.17 4.75
C PHE A 36 2.90 0.80 5.32
N LYS A 37 2.89 2.12 5.43
CA LYS A 37 3.99 2.90 6.02
C LYS A 37 3.43 3.90 7.01
N GLU A 38 3.46 3.55 8.28
CA GLU A 38 3.12 4.47 9.37
C GLU A 38 4.34 5.32 9.73
N VAL A 39 4.22 6.64 9.57
CA VAL A 39 5.31 7.60 9.79
C VAL A 39 4.81 8.84 10.51
N GLY A 40 5.64 9.42 11.37
CA GLY A 40 5.27 10.62 12.12
C GLY A 40 5.14 11.86 11.25
N LYS A 41 6.24 12.19 10.55
CA LYS A 41 6.37 13.44 9.78
C LYS A 41 6.55 13.24 8.29
N SER A 42 7.33 12.25 7.89
CA SER A 42 7.75 12.09 6.50
C SER A 42 7.97 10.63 6.14
N PHE A 43 7.66 10.31 4.89
CA PHE A 43 8.03 9.07 4.25
C PHE A 43 8.87 9.40 3.01
N THR A 44 10.08 8.84 2.93
CA THR A 44 10.93 9.02 1.75
C THR A 44 10.58 7.98 0.70
N LEU A 45 9.96 8.43 -0.40
CA LEU A 45 9.75 7.61 -1.58
C LEU A 45 10.99 7.68 -2.48
N ASN A 46 11.54 6.53 -2.85
CA ASN A 46 12.63 6.41 -3.82
C ASN A 46 12.39 5.21 -4.74
N ARG A 47 13.24 5.06 -5.78
CA ARG A 47 13.07 4.02 -6.81
C ARG A 47 13.12 2.60 -6.23
N GLU A 48 13.95 2.34 -5.22
CA GLU A 48 14.09 1.01 -4.62
C GLU A 48 12.86 0.63 -3.80
N VAL A 49 12.34 1.57 -3.01
CA VAL A 49 11.11 1.40 -2.24
C VAL A 49 9.93 1.10 -3.17
N TRP A 50 9.79 1.87 -4.25
CA TRP A 50 8.75 1.64 -5.26
C TRP A 50 8.93 0.28 -5.96
N ALA A 51 10.15 -0.02 -6.43
CA ALA A 51 10.44 -1.28 -7.13
C ALA A 51 10.13 -2.52 -6.27
N LYS A 52 10.35 -2.44 -4.96
CA LYS A 52 9.97 -3.52 -4.02
C LYS A 52 8.46 -3.70 -3.96
N CYS A 53 7.70 -2.62 -3.82
CA CYS A 53 6.23 -2.65 -3.82
C CYS A 53 5.70 -3.28 -5.12
N VAL A 54 6.22 -2.84 -6.28
CA VAL A 54 5.88 -3.39 -7.60
C VAL A 54 6.22 -4.88 -7.69
N THR A 55 7.39 -5.29 -7.23
CA THR A 55 7.81 -6.70 -7.25
C THR A 55 6.85 -7.59 -6.45
N ASP A 56 6.42 -7.13 -5.28
CA ASP A 56 5.48 -7.88 -4.45
C ASP A 56 4.07 -7.91 -5.07
N ALA A 57 3.65 -6.83 -5.72
CA ALA A 57 2.38 -6.75 -6.44
C ALA A 57 2.33 -7.70 -7.65
N ILE A 58 3.39 -7.72 -8.48
CA ILE A 58 3.54 -8.64 -9.61
C ILE A 58 3.45 -10.10 -9.15
N ARG A 59 4.10 -10.46 -8.04
CA ARG A 59 4.04 -11.81 -7.47
C ARG A 59 2.63 -12.23 -7.04
N ASN A 60 1.80 -11.26 -6.69
CA ASN A 60 0.41 -11.49 -6.32
C ASN A 60 -0.57 -11.33 -7.50
N ASN A 61 -0.09 -10.98 -8.69
CA ASN A 61 -0.90 -10.62 -9.87
C ASN A 61 -1.91 -9.49 -9.58
N ASN A 62 -1.43 -8.45 -8.92
CA ASN A 62 -2.18 -7.30 -8.43
C ASN A 62 -1.45 -5.99 -8.79
N ASP A 63 -2.16 -4.87 -8.65
CA ASP A 63 -1.58 -3.52 -8.77
C ASP A 63 -0.81 -3.11 -7.50
N PRO A 64 0.27 -2.33 -7.62
CA PRO A 64 1.03 -1.86 -6.47
C PRO A 64 0.38 -0.64 -5.81
N ALA A 65 0.32 -0.64 -4.49
CA ALA A 65 -0.01 0.56 -3.71
C ALA A 65 0.82 0.64 -2.44
N ILE A 66 1.23 1.87 -2.09
CA ILE A 66 1.76 2.17 -0.76
C ILE A 66 0.76 3.08 -0.05
N VAL A 67 0.27 2.65 1.12
CA VAL A 67 -0.54 3.51 1.99
C VAL A 67 0.35 4.12 3.05
N VAL A 68 0.58 5.43 2.94
CA VAL A 68 1.34 6.20 3.92
C VAL A 68 0.37 6.80 4.92
N VAL A 69 0.60 6.53 6.19
CA VAL A 69 -0.17 7.08 7.30
C VAL A 69 0.71 8.09 8.04
N LEU A 70 0.40 9.37 7.88
CA LEU A 70 1.14 10.49 8.48
C LEU A 70 0.50 10.91 9.80
N GLY A 71 1.35 11.09 10.82
CA GLY A 71 1.00 11.67 12.11
C GLY A 71 1.34 10.78 13.30
N ASP A 72 1.97 11.37 14.33
CA ASP A 72 2.37 10.70 15.56
C ASP A 72 1.23 10.56 16.59
N SER A 73 0.38 11.60 16.71
CA SER A 73 -0.76 11.62 17.63
C SER A 73 -1.88 12.54 17.11
N GLY A 74 -3.13 12.23 17.47
CA GLY A 74 -4.29 12.99 17.02
C GLY A 74 -4.76 12.61 15.61
N VAL A 75 -5.00 13.61 14.76
CA VAL A 75 -5.54 13.41 13.40
C VAL A 75 -4.46 12.83 12.49
N LYS A 76 -4.66 11.59 12.04
CA LYS A 76 -3.79 10.91 11.06
C LYS A 76 -4.31 11.14 9.64
N VAL A 77 -3.43 11.51 8.72
CA VAL A 77 -3.71 11.60 7.27
C VAL A 77 -3.28 10.30 6.59
N ARG A 78 -4.07 9.80 5.65
CA ARG A 78 -3.80 8.57 4.90
C ARG A 78 -3.73 8.91 3.42
N LEU A 79 -2.59 8.64 2.81
CA LEU A 79 -2.34 8.90 1.40
C LEU A 79 -2.05 7.57 0.72
N ALA A 80 -2.64 7.37 -0.47
CA ALA A 80 -2.28 6.28 -1.35
C ALA A 80 -1.26 6.79 -2.37
N ILE A 81 -0.17 6.06 -2.53
CA ILE A 81 0.79 6.24 -3.61
C ILE A 81 0.57 5.10 -4.60
N ILE A 82 0.17 5.45 -5.81
CA ILE A 82 -0.05 4.56 -6.95
C ILE A 82 0.56 5.20 -8.22
N GLU A 83 0.70 4.44 -9.30
CA GLU A 83 1.13 5.01 -10.57
C GLU A 83 0.10 6.00 -11.11
N LEU A 84 0.56 7.09 -11.73
CA LEU A 84 -0.32 8.10 -12.31
C LEU A 84 -1.25 7.49 -13.37
N GLY A 85 -0.73 6.63 -14.25
CA GLY A 85 -1.56 5.97 -15.27
C GLY A 85 -2.65 5.07 -14.67
N LEU A 86 -2.41 4.47 -13.50
CA LEU A 86 -3.43 3.70 -12.80
C LEU A 86 -4.49 4.62 -12.19
N LEU A 87 -4.08 5.78 -11.66
CA LEU A 87 -5.04 6.80 -11.20
C LEU A 87 -5.92 7.30 -12.35
N GLU A 88 -5.32 7.59 -13.51
CA GLU A 88 -6.05 8.02 -14.72
C GLU A 88 -7.09 6.96 -15.13
N GLN A 89 -6.72 5.68 -15.16
CA GLN A 89 -7.65 4.58 -15.43
C GLN A 89 -8.81 4.52 -14.42
N LEU A 90 -8.53 4.74 -13.13
CA LEU A 90 -9.56 4.75 -12.07
C LEU A 90 -10.49 5.96 -12.15
N MET A 91 -10.00 7.09 -12.66
CA MET A 91 -10.81 8.28 -12.91
C MET A 91 -11.70 8.14 -14.16
N GLY A 92 -11.37 7.19 -15.05
CA GLY A 92 -12.07 6.92 -16.30
C GLY A 92 -11.84 8.00 -17.37
N ASP A 93 -12.45 7.82 -18.54
CA ASP A 93 -12.29 8.67 -19.74
C ASP A 93 -12.89 10.10 -19.60
N GLY A 94 -13.22 10.53 -18.38
CA GLY A 94 -13.93 11.78 -18.09
C GLY A 94 -13.07 12.92 -17.56
N VAL A 95 -11.74 12.82 -17.68
CA VAL A 95 -10.76 13.85 -17.29
C VAL A 95 -10.11 14.46 -18.51
#